data_AF-A0A1B0EX68-F1
#
_entry.id   AF-A0A1B0EX68-F1
#
_cell.length_a   1.000
_cell.length_b   1.000
_cell.length_c   1.000
_cell.angle_alpha   90.00
_cell.angle_beta   90.00
_cell.angle_gamma   90.00
#
_symmetry.space_group_name_H-M   'P 1'
#
loop_
_entity.id
_entity.type
_entity.pdbx_description
1 polymer ?
#
loop_
_entity_poly.entity_id
_entity_poly.type
_entity_poly.pdbx_seq_one_letter_code
_entity_poly.pdbx_strand_id
1 'polypeptide(L)'
;MTAILTLLTPVAAYHSVYMLLAVRIVEGVFEGVTFPCIHAIWARWAPVYERSRMATIAYAGNYAGTVGKTGFIAAIPYLVMGSLLGISGYLADWSQVKGYLTTSQVRKYFNCGAFLGQTVFMMLAAYLLDPTGTVASITVAVGLGAFAWSGFIVNPLDLAPNHASVILGFSNMIGTIPGIVSPFLTGVITKDRTKEQWQIVFFITSGIYCVGCVIYWFFSSGELQPWATSKEKSLTNLENPTTKNPKEGIKNEAMEMDE
;
A
#
# COMPACT_ATOMS: atom_id res chain seq x y z
N MET A 1 19.62 -1.14 -8.16
CA MET A 1 20.41 -1.87 -7.14
C MET A 1 19.80 -3.24 -6.84
N THR A 2 18.58 -3.31 -6.32
CA THR A 2 17.86 -4.57 -6.01
C THR A 2 17.86 -5.56 -7.18
N ALA A 3 17.50 -5.13 -8.40
CA ALA A 3 17.55 -6.00 -9.58
C ALA A 3 18.92 -6.64 -9.86
N ILE A 4 20.03 -5.91 -9.64
CA ILE A 4 21.40 -6.43 -9.83
C ILE A 4 21.71 -7.48 -8.77
N LEU A 5 21.38 -7.20 -7.50
CA LEU A 5 21.54 -8.14 -6.40
C LEU A 5 20.69 -9.42 -6.60
N THR A 6 19.51 -9.27 -7.20
CA THR A 6 18.63 -10.41 -7.52
C THR A 6 19.25 -11.29 -8.59
N LEU A 7 19.91 -10.71 -9.59
CA LEU A 7 20.68 -11.46 -10.60
C LEU A 7 21.92 -12.14 -10.01
N LEU A 8 22.53 -11.55 -8.97
CA LEU A 8 23.70 -12.13 -8.27
C LEU A 8 23.32 -13.25 -7.30
N THR A 9 22.06 -13.32 -6.87
CA THR A 9 21.55 -14.33 -5.95
C THR A 9 21.88 -15.77 -6.36
N PRO A 10 21.57 -16.24 -7.59
CA PRO A 10 21.88 -17.62 -7.98
C PRO A 10 23.38 -17.91 -7.88
N VAL A 11 24.24 -16.97 -8.30
CA VAL A 11 25.70 -17.12 -8.22
C VAL A 11 26.18 -17.21 -6.77
N ALA A 12 25.64 -16.37 -5.89
CA ALA A 12 25.93 -16.39 -4.45
C ALA A 12 25.45 -17.69 -3.80
N ALA A 13 24.27 -18.19 -4.18
CA ALA A 13 23.72 -19.45 -3.69
C ALA A 13 24.57 -20.67 -4.06
N TYR A 14 25.21 -20.66 -5.24
CA TYR A 14 26.13 -21.73 -5.65
C TYR A 14 27.44 -21.75 -4.85
N HIS A 15 27.93 -20.60 -4.38
CA HIS A 15 29.24 -20.50 -3.72
C HIS A 15 29.18 -20.68 -2.20
N SER A 16 28.23 -20.03 -1.51
CA SER A 16 28.17 -20.08 -0.05
C SER A 16 26.84 -19.55 0.51
N VAL A 17 26.33 -20.22 1.54
CA VAL A 17 25.15 -19.76 2.29
C VAL A 17 25.39 -18.38 2.92
N TYR A 18 26.59 -18.09 3.42
CA TYR A 18 26.90 -16.78 4.02
C TYR A 18 26.86 -15.65 2.99
N MET A 19 27.31 -15.91 1.76
CA MET A 19 27.25 -14.95 0.66
C MET A 19 25.80 -14.71 0.23
N LEU A 20 24.99 -15.76 0.16
CA LEU A 20 23.56 -15.65 -0.09
C LEU A 20 22.85 -14.82 0.99
N LEU A 21 23.15 -15.08 2.27
CA LEU A 21 22.60 -14.31 3.39
C LEU A 21 23.01 -12.84 3.30
N ALA A 22 24.28 -12.55 2.99
CA ALA A 22 24.76 -11.18 2.81
C ALA A 22 24.00 -10.46 1.68
N VAL A 23 23.84 -11.10 0.51
CA VAL A 23 23.08 -10.55 -0.62
C VAL A 23 21.62 -10.27 -0.23
N ARG A 24 20.97 -11.21 0.47
CA ARG A 24 19.58 -11.07 0.94
C ARG A 24 19.38 -9.92 1.91
N ILE A 25 20.31 -9.77 2.87
CA ILE A 25 20.27 -8.67 3.84
C ILE A 25 20.40 -7.33 3.10
N VAL A 26 21.35 -7.23 2.18
CA VAL A 26 21.58 -6.02 1.39
C VAL A 26 20.37 -5.71 0.49
N GLU A 27 19.76 -6.71 -0.16
CA GLU A 27 18.51 -6.55 -0.91
C GLU A 27 17.40 -5.95 -0.04
N GLY A 28 17.17 -6.50 1.15
CA GLY A 28 16.14 -6.01 2.06
C GLY A 28 16.35 -4.56 2.50
N VAL A 29 17.60 -4.14 2.74
CA VAL A 29 17.93 -2.74 3.08
C VAL A 29 17.54 -1.80 1.94
N PHE A 30 17.84 -2.16 0.69
CA PHE A 30 17.50 -1.33 -0.47
C PHE A 30 15.99 -1.35 -0.80
N GLU A 31 15.31 -2.46 -0.56
CA GLU A 31 13.86 -2.56 -0.75
C GLU A 31 13.12 -1.66 0.25
N GLY A 32 13.56 -1.63 1.51
CA GLY A 32 12.94 -0.83 2.57
C GLY A 32 12.89 0.69 2.29
N VAL A 33 13.88 1.23 1.57
CA VAL A 33 13.93 2.66 1.19
C VAL A 33 13.16 2.98 -0.10
N THR A 34 12.73 1.97 -0.85
CA THR A 34 12.11 2.17 -2.17
C THR A 34 10.78 2.92 -2.07
N PHE A 35 9.87 2.50 -1.17
CA PHE A 35 8.57 3.17 -1.02
C PHE A 35 8.68 4.61 -0.49
N PRO A 36 9.49 4.91 0.55
CA PRO A 36 9.76 6.29 0.97
C PRO A 36 10.30 7.18 -0.14
N CYS A 37 11.26 6.68 -0.95
CA CYS A 37 11.84 7.45 -2.05
C CYS A 37 10.80 7.80 -3.14
N ILE A 38 9.94 6.84 -3.51
CA ILE A 38 8.85 7.10 -4.46
C ILE A 38 7.92 8.21 -3.93
N HIS A 39 7.62 8.20 -2.63
CA HIS A 39 6.76 9.23 -2.02
C HIS A 39 7.44 10.59 -1.90
N ALA A 40 8.76 10.63 -1.69
CA ALA A 40 9.51 11.88 -1.73
C ALA A 40 9.43 12.55 -3.12
N ILE A 41 9.45 11.74 -4.19
CA ILE A 41 9.28 12.22 -5.57
C ILE A 41 7.84 12.69 -5.80
N TRP A 42 6.84 11.87 -5.44
CA TRP A 42 5.43 12.23 -5.62
C TRP A 42 5.00 13.45 -4.82
N ALA A 43 5.61 13.71 -3.66
CA ALA A 43 5.33 14.91 -2.88
C ALA A 43 5.57 16.21 -3.66
N ARG A 44 6.52 16.21 -4.60
CA ARG A 44 6.88 17.39 -5.41
C ARG A 44 6.10 17.49 -6.72
N TRP A 45 5.69 16.36 -7.29
CA TRP A 45 5.22 16.30 -8.68
C TRP A 45 3.78 15.78 -8.86
N ALA A 46 3.23 14.99 -7.93
CA ALA A 46 1.97 14.29 -8.15
C ALA A 46 0.74 15.20 -7.96
N PRO A 47 -0.10 15.42 -8.99
CA PRO A 47 -1.33 16.20 -8.90
C PRO A 47 -2.31 15.60 -7.90
N VAL A 48 -2.84 16.42 -6.98
CA VAL A 48 -3.66 15.94 -5.83
C VAL A 48 -4.82 15.03 -6.24
N TYR A 49 -5.49 15.33 -7.35
CA TYR A 49 -6.65 14.60 -7.85
C TYR A 49 -6.34 13.37 -8.71
N GLU A 50 -5.05 13.08 -8.99
CA GLU A 50 -4.62 11.92 -9.79
C GLU A 50 -3.65 11.01 -9.02
N ARG A 51 -3.38 11.35 -7.75
CA ARG A 51 -2.41 10.65 -6.89
C ARG A 51 -2.77 9.18 -6.71
N SER A 52 -4.05 8.84 -6.53
CA SER A 52 -4.45 7.47 -6.24
C SER A 52 -4.20 6.56 -7.44
N ARG A 53 -4.55 7.03 -8.64
CA ARG A 53 -4.31 6.34 -9.90
C ARG A 53 -2.83 6.19 -10.22
N MET A 54 -2.05 7.27 -10.07
CA MET A 54 -0.61 7.21 -10.28
C MET A 54 0.05 6.19 -9.35
N ALA A 55 -0.32 6.22 -8.07
CA ALA A 55 0.21 5.30 -7.09
C ALA A 55 -0.18 3.86 -7.41
N THR A 56 -1.46 3.57 -7.62
CA THR A 56 -1.89 2.18 -7.83
C THR A 56 -1.37 1.60 -9.15
N ILE A 57 -1.21 2.39 -10.21
CA ILE A 57 -0.58 1.94 -11.45
C ILE A 57 0.90 1.58 -11.21
N ALA A 58 1.64 2.44 -10.50
CA ALA A 58 3.04 2.16 -10.16
C ALA A 58 3.16 0.87 -9.32
N TYR A 59 2.25 0.66 -8.37
CA TYR A 59 2.27 -0.53 -7.52
C TYR A 59 1.75 -1.81 -8.21
N ALA A 60 0.83 -1.71 -9.17
CA ALA A 60 0.31 -2.85 -9.91
C ALA A 60 1.42 -3.64 -10.63
N GLY A 61 2.49 -2.97 -11.08
CA GLY A 61 3.66 -3.60 -11.70
C GLY A 61 4.37 -4.63 -10.81
N ASN A 62 4.36 -4.44 -9.48
CA ASN A 62 4.95 -5.40 -8.53
C ASN A 62 4.23 -6.74 -8.57
N TYR A 63 2.90 -6.72 -8.64
CA TYR A 63 2.08 -7.92 -8.70
C TYR A 63 2.26 -8.67 -10.02
N ALA A 64 2.39 -7.95 -11.13
CA ALA A 64 2.72 -8.55 -12.43
C ALA A 64 4.05 -9.32 -12.39
N GLY A 65 5.08 -8.77 -11.73
CA GLY A 65 6.37 -9.45 -11.53
C GLY A 65 6.26 -10.69 -10.65
N THR A 66 5.48 -10.64 -9.57
CA THR A 66 5.27 -11.77 -8.65
C THR A 66 4.54 -12.94 -9.33
N VAL A 67 3.58 -12.66 -10.19
CA VAL A 67 2.83 -13.66 -10.94
C VAL A 67 3.74 -14.51 -11.82
N GLY A 68 4.72 -13.90 -12.51
CA GLY A 68 5.66 -14.64 -13.35
C GLY A 68 6.61 -15.56 -12.58
N LYS A 69 6.78 -15.36 -11.27
CA LYS A 69 7.64 -16.16 -10.40
C LYS A 69 6.88 -17.24 -9.62
N THR A 70 5.55 -17.20 -9.63
CA THR A 70 4.69 -17.98 -8.73
C THR A 70 3.94 -19.07 -9.52
N GLY A 71 3.67 -20.21 -8.90
CA GLY A 71 2.88 -21.28 -9.51
C GLY A 71 1.43 -20.84 -9.81
N PHE A 72 0.78 -21.45 -10.81
CA PHE A 72 -0.50 -21.00 -11.37
C PHE A 72 -1.58 -20.67 -10.32
N ILE A 73 -1.84 -21.59 -9.38
CA ILE A 73 -2.87 -21.39 -8.34
C ILE A 73 -2.50 -20.27 -7.37
N ALA A 74 -1.24 -20.20 -6.97
CA ALA A 74 -0.76 -19.18 -6.03
C ALA A 74 -0.64 -17.79 -6.70
N ALA A 75 -0.62 -17.72 -8.04
CA ALA A 75 -0.59 -16.47 -8.79
C ALA A 75 -1.98 -15.81 -8.91
N ILE A 76 -3.07 -16.57 -8.78
CA ILE A 76 -4.45 -16.07 -8.97
C ILE A 76 -4.78 -14.88 -8.05
N PRO A 77 -4.53 -14.92 -6.72
CA PRO A 77 -4.83 -13.78 -5.84
C PRO A 77 -4.07 -12.50 -6.25
N TYR A 78 -2.80 -12.64 -6.64
CA TYR A 78 -1.96 -11.52 -7.04
C TYR A 78 -2.37 -10.94 -8.40
N LEU A 79 -2.82 -11.78 -9.33
CA LEU A 79 -3.40 -11.34 -10.60
C LEU A 79 -4.65 -10.50 -10.38
N VAL A 80 -5.56 -10.98 -9.53
CA VAL A 80 -6.80 -10.26 -9.20
C VAL A 80 -6.48 -8.94 -8.52
N MET A 81 -5.56 -8.93 -7.55
CA MET A 81 -5.13 -7.71 -6.87
C MET A 81 -4.47 -6.70 -7.82
N GLY A 82 -3.54 -7.13 -8.66
CA GLY A 82 -2.88 -6.28 -9.65
C GLY A 82 -3.88 -5.63 -10.62
N SER A 83 -4.88 -6.40 -11.05
CA SER A 83 -5.94 -5.92 -11.95
C SER A 83 -6.85 -4.89 -11.26
N LEU A 84 -7.25 -5.16 -10.02
CA LEU A 84 -8.15 -4.29 -9.26
C LEU A 84 -7.46 -3.01 -8.76
N LEU A 85 -6.13 -2.97 -8.63
CA LEU A 85 -5.40 -1.78 -8.21
C LEU A 85 -5.63 -0.58 -9.14
N GLY A 86 -5.51 -0.79 -10.45
CA GLY A 86 -5.76 0.27 -11.44
C GLY A 86 -7.19 0.80 -11.38
N ILE A 87 -8.16 -0.12 -11.28
CA ILE A 87 -9.59 0.21 -11.16
C ILE A 87 -9.84 0.99 -9.86
N SER A 88 -9.27 0.54 -8.75
CA SER A 88 -9.46 1.19 -7.46
C SER A 88 -8.89 2.61 -7.42
N GLY A 89 -7.66 2.81 -7.92
CA GLY A 89 -7.06 4.15 -7.99
C GLY A 89 -7.86 5.09 -8.89
N TYR A 90 -8.33 4.60 -10.04
CA TYR A 90 -9.22 5.37 -10.92
C TYR A 90 -10.52 5.75 -10.23
N LEU A 91 -11.19 4.81 -9.54
CA LEU A 91 -12.45 5.07 -8.83
C LEU A 91 -12.26 6.05 -7.68
N ALA A 92 -11.16 5.94 -6.93
CA ALA A 92 -10.82 6.87 -5.85
C ALA A 92 -10.73 8.30 -6.38
N ASP A 93 -9.87 8.53 -7.38
CA ASP A 93 -9.68 9.85 -7.98
C ASP A 93 -10.95 10.37 -8.66
N TRP A 94 -11.66 9.52 -9.40
CA TRP A 94 -12.93 9.90 -10.05
C TRP A 94 -13.97 10.39 -9.04
N SER A 95 -14.08 9.73 -7.89
CA SER A 95 -15.01 10.13 -6.83
C SER A 95 -14.65 11.47 -6.18
N GLN A 96 -13.35 11.80 -6.11
CA GLN A 96 -12.85 13.10 -5.62
C GLN A 96 -13.07 14.20 -6.65
N VAL A 97 -12.75 13.95 -7.93
CA VAL A 97 -12.90 14.92 -9.03
C VAL A 97 -14.36 15.30 -9.25
N LYS A 98 -15.29 14.36 -9.11
CA LYS A 98 -16.74 14.64 -9.20
C LYS A 98 -17.30 15.35 -7.96
N GLY A 99 -16.52 15.47 -6.89
CA GLY A 99 -16.96 16.10 -5.64
C GLY A 99 -17.96 15.26 -4.85
N TYR A 100 -18.09 13.96 -5.15
CA TYR A 100 -18.98 13.06 -4.39
C TYR A 100 -18.42 12.74 -3.01
N LEU A 101 -17.10 12.63 -2.89
CA LEU A 101 -16.40 12.28 -1.67
C LEU A 101 -15.22 13.23 -1.44
N THR A 102 -15.00 13.63 -0.19
CA THR A 102 -13.77 14.31 0.21
C THR A 102 -12.60 13.34 0.26
N THR A 103 -11.37 13.84 0.27
CA THR A 103 -10.17 13.00 0.40
C THR A 103 -10.27 12.09 1.62
N SER A 104 -10.58 12.63 2.81
CA SER A 104 -10.79 11.83 4.03
C SER A 104 -11.84 10.73 3.86
N GLN A 105 -12.96 11.02 3.21
CA GLN A 105 -14.02 10.03 2.99
C GLN A 105 -13.56 8.93 2.04
N VAL A 106 -12.87 9.26 0.94
CA VAL A 106 -12.30 8.25 0.03
C VAL A 106 -11.32 7.36 0.76
N ARG A 107 -10.36 7.94 1.50
CA ARG A 107 -9.37 7.15 2.25
C ARG A 107 -10.04 6.22 3.26
N LYS A 108 -11.08 6.69 3.99
CA LYS A 108 -11.83 5.87 4.95
C LYS A 108 -12.66 4.79 4.29
N TYR A 109 -13.49 5.14 3.32
CA TYR A 109 -14.44 4.21 2.72
C TYR A 109 -13.75 3.12 1.92
N PHE A 110 -12.70 3.45 1.16
CA PHE A 110 -11.96 2.47 0.39
C PHE A 110 -11.18 1.51 1.30
N ASN A 111 -10.53 2.05 2.34
CA ASN A 111 -9.72 1.23 3.24
C ASN A 111 -10.57 0.37 4.19
N CYS A 112 -11.50 0.98 4.90
CA CYS A 112 -12.40 0.27 5.81
C CYS A 112 -13.38 -0.64 5.06
N GLY A 113 -13.87 -0.23 3.88
CA GLY A 113 -14.71 -1.09 3.03
C GLY A 113 -13.95 -2.34 2.57
N ALA A 114 -12.69 -2.19 2.17
CA ALA A 114 -11.82 -3.32 1.85
C ALA A 114 -11.59 -4.23 3.06
N PHE A 115 -11.25 -3.67 4.23
CA PHE A 115 -11.01 -4.46 5.45
C PHE A 115 -12.26 -5.21 5.92
N LEU A 116 -13.45 -4.61 5.82
CA LEU A 116 -14.69 -5.31 6.12
C LEU A 116 -14.95 -6.45 5.13
N GLY A 117 -14.77 -6.20 3.84
CA GLY A 117 -14.88 -7.26 2.83
C GLY A 117 -13.86 -8.39 3.06
N GLN A 118 -12.61 -8.05 3.35
CA GLN A 118 -11.57 -9.00 3.72
C GLN A 118 -11.94 -9.80 4.96
N THR A 119 -12.52 -9.16 5.98
CA THR A 119 -13.02 -9.83 7.18
C THR A 119 -14.08 -10.86 6.82
N VAL A 120 -15.07 -10.49 6.00
CA VAL A 120 -16.15 -11.40 5.57
C VAL A 120 -15.61 -12.58 4.76
N PHE A 121 -14.75 -12.35 3.78
CA PHE A 121 -14.22 -13.43 2.94
C PHE A 121 -13.20 -14.32 3.67
N MET A 122 -12.42 -13.78 4.61
CA MET A 122 -11.58 -14.60 5.49
C MET A 122 -12.43 -15.44 6.44
N MET A 123 -13.52 -14.87 6.97
CA MET A 123 -14.48 -15.62 7.79
C MET A 123 -15.14 -16.74 6.99
N LEU A 124 -15.55 -16.46 5.75
CA LEU A 124 -16.11 -17.47 4.84
C LEU A 124 -15.11 -18.58 4.54
N ALA A 125 -13.84 -18.24 4.29
CA ALA A 125 -12.77 -19.22 4.11
C ALA A 125 -12.60 -20.13 5.34
N ALA A 126 -12.78 -19.59 6.54
CA ALA A 126 -12.76 -20.37 7.77
C ALA A 126 -13.88 -21.43 7.82
N TYR A 127 -15.07 -21.13 7.30
CA TYR A 127 -16.20 -22.07 7.35
C TYR A 127 -16.26 -23.05 6.17
N LEU A 128 -15.79 -22.66 4.99
CA LEU A 128 -15.88 -23.51 3.79
C LEU A 128 -15.03 -24.78 3.91
N LEU A 129 -13.80 -24.67 4.42
CA LEU A 129 -12.88 -25.80 4.66
C LEU A 129 -12.68 -26.78 3.48
N ASP A 130 -13.10 -26.37 2.29
CA ASP A 130 -12.87 -27.04 1.02
C ASP A 130 -11.78 -26.27 0.25
N PRO A 131 -10.87 -26.95 -0.47
CA PRO A 131 -9.74 -26.28 -1.11
C PRO A 131 -10.16 -25.21 -2.12
N THR A 132 -11.19 -25.47 -2.93
CA THR A 132 -11.59 -24.59 -4.03
C THR A 132 -12.27 -23.32 -3.50
N GLY A 133 -13.24 -23.47 -2.59
CA GLY A 133 -13.95 -22.39 -1.95
C GLY A 133 -13.05 -21.52 -1.07
N THR A 134 -12.08 -22.14 -0.38
CA THR A 134 -11.06 -21.41 0.39
C THR A 134 -10.17 -20.57 -0.52
N VAL A 135 -9.65 -21.15 -1.61
CA VAL A 135 -8.82 -20.42 -2.58
C VAL A 135 -9.61 -19.28 -3.24
N ALA A 136 -10.87 -19.51 -3.62
CA ALA A 136 -11.74 -18.48 -4.17
C ALA A 136 -11.96 -17.33 -3.17
N SER A 137 -12.25 -17.67 -1.91
CA SER A 137 -12.50 -16.68 -0.85
C SER A 137 -11.25 -15.84 -0.56
N ILE A 138 -10.08 -16.47 -0.44
CA ILE A 138 -8.79 -15.76 -0.25
C ILE A 138 -8.48 -14.89 -1.46
N THR A 139 -8.74 -15.38 -2.68
CA THR A 139 -8.53 -14.60 -3.91
C THR A 139 -9.36 -13.32 -3.90
N VAL A 140 -10.64 -13.40 -3.53
CA VAL A 140 -11.50 -12.22 -3.43
C VAL A 140 -11.03 -11.30 -2.31
N ALA A 141 -10.66 -11.84 -1.14
CA ALA A 141 -10.13 -11.03 -0.03
C ALA A 141 -8.86 -10.26 -0.42
N VAL A 142 -7.90 -10.93 -1.06
CA VAL A 142 -6.66 -10.30 -1.53
C VAL A 142 -6.95 -9.27 -2.63
N GLY A 143 -7.88 -9.58 -3.53
CA GLY A 143 -8.36 -8.64 -4.55
C GLY A 143 -8.96 -7.37 -3.97
N LEU A 144 -9.83 -7.48 -2.97
CA LEU A 144 -10.41 -6.33 -2.24
C LEU A 144 -9.33 -5.48 -1.55
N GLY A 145 -8.20 -6.09 -1.19
CA GLY A 145 -7.02 -5.39 -0.68
C GLY A 145 -6.53 -4.28 -1.62
N ALA A 146 -6.77 -4.36 -2.93
CA ALA A 146 -6.47 -3.27 -3.87
C ALA A 146 -7.12 -1.93 -3.49
N PHE A 147 -8.32 -1.97 -2.90
CA PHE A 147 -9.02 -0.78 -2.40
C PHE A 147 -8.42 -0.25 -1.10
N ALA A 148 -7.91 -1.12 -0.23
CA ALA A 148 -7.12 -0.66 0.91
C ALA A 148 -5.85 0.06 0.45
N TRP A 149 -5.17 -0.46 -0.57
CA TRP A 149 -3.95 0.13 -1.13
C TRP A 149 -4.16 1.55 -1.64
N SER A 150 -5.21 1.80 -2.42
CA SER A 150 -5.52 3.16 -2.93
C SER A 150 -5.93 4.15 -1.82
N GLY A 151 -6.38 3.63 -0.67
CA GLY A 151 -6.70 4.44 0.51
C GLY A 151 -5.50 4.74 1.40
N PHE A 152 -4.62 3.77 1.69
CA PHE A 152 -3.54 4.00 2.65
C PHE A 152 -2.28 4.61 2.02
N ILE A 153 -1.90 4.18 0.80
CA ILE A 153 -0.55 4.44 0.29
C ILE A 153 -0.35 5.93 0.00
N VAL A 154 -1.39 6.59 -0.51
CA VAL A 154 -1.38 8.03 -0.81
C VAL A 154 -1.68 8.90 0.41
N ASN A 155 -2.18 8.31 1.51
CA ASN A 155 -2.60 9.08 2.68
C ASN A 155 -1.48 9.93 3.31
N PRO A 156 -0.21 9.46 3.42
CA PRO A 156 0.89 10.30 3.87
C PRO A 156 1.12 11.55 3.02
N LEU A 157 0.89 11.48 1.70
CA LEU A 157 1.00 12.63 0.79
C LEU A 157 -0.12 13.65 1.00
N ASP A 158 -1.29 13.19 1.43
CA ASP A 158 -2.43 14.05 1.72
C ASP A 158 -2.27 14.72 3.10
N LEU A 159 -1.74 13.99 4.09
CA LEU A 159 -1.50 14.48 5.45
C LEU A 159 -0.34 15.48 5.54
N ALA A 160 0.81 15.17 4.94
CA ALA A 160 2.02 15.97 5.07
C ALA A 160 3.00 15.72 3.90
N PRO A 161 2.81 16.36 2.72
CA PRO A 161 3.63 16.13 1.53
C PRO A 161 5.15 16.21 1.81
N ASN A 162 5.60 17.24 2.52
CA ASN A 162 7.03 17.46 2.83
C ASN A 162 7.64 16.40 3.75
N HIS A 163 6.80 15.63 4.46
CA HIS A 163 7.21 14.60 5.41
C HIS A 163 6.69 13.20 5.02
N ALA A 164 6.09 13.06 3.84
CA ALA A 164 5.37 11.86 3.42
C ALA A 164 6.27 10.61 3.39
N SER A 165 7.53 10.77 2.95
CA SER A 165 8.52 9.70 2.93
C SER A 165 8.88 9.21 4.33
N VAL A 166 9.00 10.11 5.31
CA VAL A 166 9.30 9.79 6.71
C VAL A 166 8.12 9.07 7.35
N ILE A 167 6.90 9.57 7.17
CA ILE A 167 5.67 8.93 7.67
C ILE A 167 5.56 7.51 7.10
N LEU A 168 5.73 7.35 5.78
CA LEU A 168 5.61 6.05 5.15
C LEU A 168 6.71 5.09 5.57
N GLY A 169 7.96 5.57 5.69
CA GLY A 169 9.08 4.75 6.17
C GLY A 169 8.83 4.19 7.57
N PHE A 170 8.37 5.04 8.49
CA PHE A 170 8.02 4.62 9.84
C PHE A 170 6.82 3.67 9.86
N SER A 171 5.78 3.97 9.08
CA SER A 171 4.59 3.12 8.95
C SER A 171 4.94 1.74 8.37
N ASN A 172 5.83 1.69 7.38
CA ASN A 172 6.31 0.45 6.78
C ASN A 172 7.12 -0.38 7.79
N MET A 173 7.95 0.26 8.62
CA MET A 173 8.68 -0.44 9.69
C MET A 173 7.71 -1.17 10.63
N ILE A 174 6.67 -0.49 11.12
CA ILE A 174 5.63 -1.11 11.95
C ILE A 174 4.88 -2.20 11.17
N GLY A 175 4.57 -1.95 9.89
CA GLY A 175 3.86 -2.88 9.01
C GLY A 175 4.64 -4.16 8.68
N THR A 176 5.97 -4.16 8.78
CA THR A 176 6.79 -5.37 8.54
C THR A 176 6.79 -6.35 9.73
N ILE A 177 6.50 -5.89 10.96
CA ILE A 177 6.50 -6.75 12.15
C ILE A 177 5.51 -7.92 12.01
N PRO A 178 4.23 -7.70 11.62
CA PRO A 178 3.31 -8.80 11.32
C PRO A 178 3.84 -9.78 10.27
N GLY A 179 4.58 -9.30 9.26
CA GLY A 179 5.19 -10.14 8.22
C GLY A 179 6.27 -11.08 8.76
N ILE A 180 7.01 -10.67 9.80
CA ILE A 180 8.01 -11.49 10.47
C ILE A 180 7.33 -12.53 11.38
N VAL A 181 6.30 -12.12 12.13
CA VAL A 181 5.64 -12.97 13.14
C VAL A 181 4.66 -13.98 12.52
N SER A 182 4.01 -13.61 11.41
CA SER A 182 2.92 -14.39 10.80
C SER A 182 3.33 -15.82 10.41
N PRO A 183 4.42 -16.07 9.65
CA PRO A 183 4.80 -17.44 9.28
C PRO A 183 5.13 -18.33 10.48
N PHE A 184 5.73 -17.75 11.53
CA PHE A 184 6.01 -18.46 12.77
C PHE A 184 4.72 -18.88 13.46
N LEU A 185 3.78 -17.95 13.64
CA LEU A 185 2.50 -18.23 14.27
C LEU A 185 1.69 -19.26 13.47
N THR A 186 1.62 -19.11 12.15
CA THR A 186 0.96 -20.10 11.27
C THR A 186 1.62 -21.47 11.38
N GLY A 187 2.96 -21.55 11.43
CA GLY A 187 3.70 -22.80 11.58
C GLY A 187 3.42 -23.52 12.90
N VAL A 188 3.27 -22.78 14.00
CA VAL A 188 2.91 -23.35 15.31
C VAL A 188 1.46 -23.84 15.32
N ILE A 189 0.54 -23.07 14.73
CA ILE A 189 -0.89 -23.41 14.71
C ILE A 189 -1.17 -24.61 13.78
N THR A 190 -0.50 -24.69 12.63
CA THR A 190 -0.78 -25.68 11.57
C THR A 190 0.09 -26.93 11.62
N LYS A 191 0.61 -27.27 12.82
CA LYS A 191 1.57 -28.35 13.02
C LYS A 191 1.09 -29.71 12.50
N ASP A 192 -0.19 -30.03 12.69
CA ASP A 192 -0.78 -31.32 12.33
C ASP A 192 -1.51 -31.28 10.98
N ARG A 193 -1.45 -30.13 10.28
CA ARG A 193 -2.05 -29.87 8.97
C ARG A 193 -3.55 -30.20 8.90
N THR A 194 -4.27 -30.04 10.01
CA THR A 194 -5.72 -30.28 10.03
C THR A 194 -6.49 -29.07 9.54
N LYS A 195 -7.74 -29.30 9.13
CA LYS A 195 -8.62 -28.24 8.65
C LYS A 195 -8.94 -27.23 9.75
N GLU A 196 -9.18 -27.71 10.96
CA GLU A 196 -9.53 -26.93 12.15
C GLU A 196 -8.40 -25.96 12.51
N GLN A 197 -7.14 -26.37 12.34
CA GLN A 197 -5.98 -25.51 12.55
C GLN A 197 -5.95 -24.33 11.56
N TRP A 198 -6.30 -24.57 10.29
CA TRP A 198 -6.42 -23.49 9.31
C TRP A 198 -7.60 -22.55 9.59
N GLN A 199 -8.71 -23.05 10.16
CA GLN A 199 -9.81 -22.18 10.60
C GLN A 199 -9.33 -21.15 11.63
N ILE A 200 -8.53 -21.59 12.61
CA ILE A 200 -7.97 -20.69 13.62
C ILE A 200 -7.16 -19.57 12.96
N VAL A 201 -6.33 -19.89 11.96
CA VAL A 201 -5.55 -18.89 11.21
C VAL A 201 -6.47 -17.88 10.50
N PHE A 202 -7.55 -18.35 9.86
CA PHE A 202 -8.50 -17.48 9.19
C PHE A 202 -9.29 -16.60 10.16
N PHE A 203 -9.71 -17.12 11.31
CA PHE A 203 -10.35 -16.33 12.36
C PHE A 203 -9.42 -15.23 12.89
N ILE A 204 -8.16 -15.57 13.21
CA ILE A 204 -7.16 -14.58 13.66
C ILE A 204 -7.00 -13.48 12.61
N THR A 205 -6.85 -13.88 11.34
CA THR A 205 -6.68 -12.94 10.21
C THR A 205 -7.89 -12.02 10.06
N SER A 206 -9.11 -12.57 10.15
CA SER A 206 -10.35 -11.78 10.09
C SER A 206 -10.46 -10.79 11.27
N GLY A 207 -10.04 -11.19 12.47
CA GLY A 207 -10.00 -10.32 13.64
C GLY A 207 -9.04 -9.15 13.46
N ILE A 208 -7.85 -9.40 12.89
CA ILE A 208 -6.87 -8.35 12.58
C ILE A 208 -7.45 -7.33 11.60
N TYR A 209 -8.11 -7.78 10.53
CA TYR A 209 -8.76 -6.86 9.58
C TYR A 209 -9.88 -6.04 10.24
N CYS A 210 -10.69 -6.66 11.09
CA CYS A 210 -11.76 -5.97 11.82
C CYS A 210 -11.19 -4.89 12.76
N VAL A 211 -10.17 -5.22 13.56
CA VAL A 211 -9.50 -4.26 14.44
C VAL A 211 -8.84 -3.14 13.64
N GLY A 212 -8.15 -3.48 12.56
CA GLY A 212 -7.56 -2.50 11.64
C GLY A 212 -8.60 -1.55 11.05
N CYS A 213 -9.78 -2.06 10.69
CA CYS A 213 -10.90 -1.26 10.19
C CYS A 213 -11.37 -0.23 11.23
N VAL A 214 -11.57 -0.67 12.47
CA VAL A 214 -12.02 0.21 13.56
C VAL A 214 -10.99 1.31 13.82
N ILE A 215 -9.70 0.94 13.96
CA ILE A 215 -8.63 1.92 14.20
C ILE A 215 -8.55 2.91 13.04
N TYR A 216 -8.52 2.42 11.80
CA TYR A 216 -8.39 3.30 10.64
C TYR A 216 -9.60 4.23 10.50
N TRP A 217 -10.82 3.76 10.77
CA TRP A 217 -12.04 4.57 10.64
C TRP A 217 -12.02 5.80 11.54
N PHE A 218 -11.64 5.62 12.80
CA PHE A 218 -11.64 6.70 13.79
C PHE A 218 -10.42 7.62 13.65
N PHE A 219 -9.23 7.07 13.38
CA PHE A 219 -7.98 7.84 13.46
C PHE A 219 -7.46 8.35 12.12
N SER A 220 -7.91 7.81 10.98
CA SER A 220 -7.44 8.32 9.69
C SER A 220 -8.02 9.69 9.39
N SER A 221 -7.20 10.53 8.76
CA SER A 221 -7.58 11.79 8.15
C SER A 221 -6.90 11.89 6.79
N GLY A 222 -7.56 12.54 5.84
CA GLY A 222 -7.01 12.91 4.53
C GLY A 222 -6.88 14.43 4.39
N GLU A 223 -6.90 15.17 5.49
CA GLU A 223 -6.70 16.61 5.52
C GLU A 223 -5.26 16.97 5.85
N LEU A 224 -4.75 18.01 5.20
CA LEU A 224 -3.40 18.54 5.43
C LEU A 224 -3.25 18.92 6.90
N GLN A 225 -2.24 18.35 7.55
CA GLN A 225 -2.03 18.58 8.97
C GLN A 225 -1.39 19.96 9.21
N PRO A 226 -1.78 20.69 10.28
CA PRO A 226 -1.27 22.05 10.53
C PRO A 226 0.25 22.13 10.61
N TRP A 227 0.86 21.13 11.25
CA TRP A 227 2.31 21.03 11.45
C TRP A 227 3.09 20.75 10.16
N ALA A 228 2.42 20.31 9.09
CA ALA A 228 3.04 20.00 7.81
C ALA A 228 3.18 21.21 6.89
N THR A 229 2.62 22.37 7.28
CA THR A 229 2.71 23.61 6.50
C THR A 229 4.11 24.19 6.62
N SER A 230 4.88 24.24 5.53
CA SER A 230 6.16 24.98 5.52
C SER A 230 5.92 26.48 5.74
N LYS A 231 6.68 27.08 6.66
CA LYS A 231 6.69 28.53 6.93
C LYS A 231 7.01 29.40 5.70
N GLU A 232 7.48 28.83 4.59
CA GLU A 232 7.77 29.57 3.35
C GLU A 232 6.57 30.35 2.77
N LYS A 233 5.33 29.88 2.98
CA LYS A 233 4.13 30.64 2.60
C LYS A 233 3.91 31.92 3.42
N SER A 234 4.55 32.08 4.57
CA SER A 234 4.43 33.31 5.37
C SER A 234 5.30 34.45 4.83
N LEU A 235 6.40 34.14 4.13
CA LEU A 235 7.29 35.15 3.54
C LEU A 235 6.78 35.59 2.17
N THR A 236 6.24 34.69 1.35
CA THR A 236 5.64 35.04 0.05
C THR A 236 4.32 35.80 0.16
N ASN A 237 3.53 35.55 1.21
CA ASN A 237 2.29 36.32 1.47
C ASN A 237 2.56 37.72 2.06
N LEU A 238 3.79 38.01 2.50
CA LEU A 238 4.19 39.37 2.88
C LEU A 238 4.65 40.19 1.65
N GLU A 239 4.94 39.56 0.51
CA GLU A 239 5.43 40.24 -0.69
C GLU A 239 4.40 40.49 -1.79
N ASN A 240 3.20 39.89 -1.78
CA ASN A 240 2.21 40.15 -2.84
C ASN A 240 0.74 40.10 -2.36
N PRO A 241 0.12 41.26 -2.06
CA PRO A 241 -1.29 41.33 -1.67
C PRO A 241 -2.31 41.28 -2.82
N THR A 242 -1.89 41.12 -4.08
CA THR A 242 -2.81 41.31 -5.22
C THR A 242 -2.92 40.12 -6.16
N THR A 243 -4.17 39.64 -6.24
CA THR A 243 -4.81 38.82 -7.28
C THR A 243 -4.43 37.34 -7.39
N LYS A 244 -5.30 36.45 -6.90
CA LYS A 244 -5.54 35.15 -7.56
C LYS A 244 -7.03 34.85 -7.72
N ASN A 245 -7.39 34.63 -8.98
CA ASN A 245 -8.69 34.25 -9.50
C ASN A 245 -8.85 32.71 -9.33
N PRO A 246 -10.03 32.16 -8.96
CA PRO A 246 -10.16 30.75 -8.54
C PRO A 246 -10.00 29.67 -9.64
N LYS A 247 -9.51 30.01 -10.83
CA LYS A 247 -9.48 29.11 -12.01
C LYS A 247 -8.10 28.75 -12.53
N GLU A 248 -7.02 29.23 -11.92
CA GLU A 248 -5.68 28.77 -12.28
C GLU A 248 -5.33 27.52 -11.45
N GLY A 249 -5.15 26.40 -12.15
CA GLY A 249 -4.50 25.23 -11.58
C GLY A 249 -3.14 25.61 -11.01
N ILE A 250 -2.72 24.92 -9.94
CA ILE A 250 -1.43 25.13 -9.29
C ILE A 250 -0.33 24.99 -10.35
N LYS A 251 0.33 26.09 -10.72
CA LYS A 251 1.51 26.08 -11.59
C LYS A 251 2.60 25.29 -10.86
N ASN A 252 3.11 24.24 -11.50
CA ASN A 252 4.21 23.44 -11.00
C ASN A 252 5.53 24.19 -11.22
N GLU A 253 5.95 24.99 -10.24
CA GLU A 253 7.22 25.75 -10.24
C GLU A 253 8.47 24.85 -10.34
N ALA A 254 8.33 23.54 -10.16
CA ALA A 254 9.43 22.58 -10.30
C ALA A 254 9.92 22.37 -11.76
N MET A 255 9.23 22.93 -12.75
CA MET A 255 9.57 22.78 -14.18
C MET A 255 10.27 24.02 -14.77
N GLU A 256 10.43 25.11 -14.01
CA GLU A 256 11.06 26.35 -14.47
C GLU A 256 12.51 26.52 -13.97
N MET A 257 13.08 25.53 -13.28
CA MET A 257 14.49 25.53 -12.92
C MET A 257 15.33 24.84 -14.00
N ASP A 258 15.33 25.37 -15.22
CA ASP A 258 16.31 25.08 -16.27
C ASP A 258 16.19 26.14 -17.39
N GLU A 259 16.48 27.41 -17.07
CA GLU A 259 16.97 28.42 -18.03
C GLU A 259 18.07 29.28 -17.39
#